data_AF-X1EF60-F1
#
_entry.id   AF-X1EF60-F1
#
_cell.length_a   1.000
_cell.length_b   1.000
_cell.length_c   1.000
_cell.angle_alpha   90.00
_cell.angle_beta   90.00
_cell.angle_gamma   90.00
#
_symmetry.space_group_name_H-M   'P 1'
#
loop_
_entity.id
_entity.type
_entity.pdbx_description
1 polymer ?
#
loop_
_entity_poly.entity_id
_entity_poly.type
_entity_poly.pdbx_seq_one_letter_code
_entity_poly.pdbx_strand_id
1 'polypeptide(L)'
;MPSEVIIATNAAVEVAAERENAVVLAKSLTIDNQDGITDRVITLQDVFAPSNYYGAPTPIPGQDIQRFRALVVAGDIITWGEEDLKGVKCLGAMKVGPTVIDGGVGDRCHVTVGYEHE
;
A
#
# COMPACT_ATOMS: atom_id res chain seq x y z
N MET A 1 1.08 1.97 17.76
CA MET A 1 0.78 1.59 16.36
C MET A 1 1.71 2.38 15.47
N PRO A 2 2.61 1.73 14.71
CA PRO A 2 3.40 2.43 13.70
C PRO A 2 2.50 3.01 12.61
N SER A 3 2.90 4.16 12.09
CA SER A 3 2.24 4.82 10.96
C SER A 3 3.29 5.38 10.03
N GLU A 4 3.09 5.21 8.73
CA GLU A 4 4.00 5.75 7.72
C GLU A 4 3.23 6.67 6.79
N VAL A 5 3.84 7.83 6.48
CA VAL A 5 3.34 8.77 5.49
C VAL A 5 4.22 8.63 4.28
N ILE A 6 3.62 8.28 3.15
CA ILE A 6 4.30 8.18 1.87
C ILE A 6 3.70 9.17 0.88
N ILE A 7 4.48 9.52 -0.14
CA ILE A 7 3.97 10.20 -1.32
C ILE A 7 3.71 9.13 -2.36
N ALA A 8 2.49 9.09 -2.89
CA ALA A 8 2.10 8.13 -3.90
C ALA A 8 2.80 8.47 -5.23
N THR A 9 3.91 7.76 -5.50
CA THR A 9 4.67 7.86 -6.76
C THR A 9 4.27 6.75 -7.72
N ASN A 10 4.69 6.79 -8.98
CA ASN A 10 4.38 5.72 -9.95
C ASN A 10 4.92 4.31 -9.59
N ALA A 11 5.65 4.15 -8.49
CA ALA A 11 6.10 2.88 -7.95
C ALA A 11 5.44 2.57 -6.60
N ALA A 12 5.19 1.29 -6.34
CA ALA A 12 4.73 0.84 -5.03
C ALA A 12 5.82 1.08 -3.97
N VAL A 13 5.44 1.71 -2.86
CA VAL A 13 6.31 2.04 -1.74
C VAL A 13 6.03 1.06 -0.60
N GLU A 14 7.09 0.49 -0.02
CA GLU A 14 6.99 -0.36 1.15
C GLU A 14 6.66 0.46 2.40
N VAL A 15 5.67 0.00 3.17
CA VAL A 15 5.22 0.62 4.44
C VAL A 15 5.51 -0.30 5.63
N ALA A 16 5.47 -1.61 5.39
CA ALA A 16 5.88 -2.58 6.40
C ALA A 16 6.75 -3.63 5.71
N ALA A 17 7.98 -3.76 6.19
CA ALA A 17 8.91 -4.78 5.72
C ALA A 17 8.37 -6.18 6.00
N GLU A 18 8.75 -7.12 5.13
CA GLU A 18 8.44 -8.53 5.30
C GLU A 18 8.98 -9.05 6.63
N ARG A 19 8.17 -9.84 7.33
CA ARG A 19 8.57 -10.60 8.53
C ARG A 19 8.08 -12.02 8.39
N GLU A 20 8.94 -12.97 8.74
CA GLU A 20 8.64 -14.39 8.62
C GLU A 20 7.40 -14.76 9.45
N ASN A 21 6.44 -15.41 8.81
CA ASN A 21 5.16 -15.85 9.40
C ASN A 21 4.30 -14.73 10.02
N ALA A 22 4.56 -13.46 9.68
CA ALA A 22 3.78 -12.33 10.20
C ALA A 22 2.74 -11.87 9.18
N VAL A 23 1.61 -11.40 9.70
CA VAL A 23 0.57 -10.74 8.90
C VAL A 23 0.56 -9.26 9.24
N VAL A 24 0.48 -8.40 8.23
CA VAL A 24 0.33 -6.95 8.43
C VAL A 24 -1.13 -6.58 8.27
N LEU A 25 -1.73 -6.04 9.33
CA LEU A 25 -3.12 -5.59 9.36
C LEU A 25 -3.17 -4.08 9.20
N ALA A 26 -3.92 -3.59 8.21
CA ALA A 26 -4.18 -2.17 8.07
C ALA A 26 -5.23 -1.73 9.10
N LYS A 27 -4.96 -0.63 9.82
CA LYS A 27 -5.77 -0.16 10.94
C LYS A 27 -6.26 1.27 10.76
N SER A 28 -5.50 2.07 10.03
CA SER A 28 -5.96 3.34 9.50
C SER A 28 -5.37 3.55 8.12
N LEU A 29 -6.13 4.22 7.27
CA LEU A 29 -5.69 4.65 5.96
C LEU A 29 -6.25 6.03 5.70
N THR A 30 -5.38 6.99 5.45
CA THR A 30 -5.77 8.31 4.96
C THR A 30 -5.11 8.51 3.62
N ILE A 31 -5.91 8.77 2.59
CA ILE A 31 -5.43 9.18 1.28
C ILE A 31 -5.84 10.63 1.11
N ASP A 32 -4.83 11.50 1.11
CA ASP A 32 -4.96 12.93 0.89
C ASP A 32 -4.51 13.25 -0.53
N ASN A 33 -5.46 13.56 -1.40
CA ASN A 33 -5.24 13.95 -2.78
C ASN A 33 -5.59 15.44 -2.99
N GLN A 34 -5.51 16.27 -1.93
CA GLN A 34 -5.84 17.69 -2.03
C GLN A 34 -4.88 18.46 -2.94
N ASP A 35 -3.59 18.08 -2.92
CA ASP A 35 -2.57 18.61 -3.82
C ASP A 35 -2.52 17.86 -5.17
N GLY A 36 -3.44 16.91 -5.39
CA GLY A 36 -3.51 16.12 -6.62
C GLY A 36 -4.22 16.87 -7.74
N ILE A 37 -3.65 16.84 -8.94
CA ILE A 37 -4.29 17.43 -10.15
C ILE A 37 -5.13 16.41 -10.93
N THR A 38 -5.05 15.13 -10.56
CA THR A 38 -5.81 14.04 -11.17
C THR A 38 -6.35 13.08 -10.11
N ASP A 39 -7.41 12.34 -10.48
CA ASP A 39 -7.95 11.28 -9.63
C ASP A 39 -6.91 10.18 -9.44
N ARG A 40 -6.79 9.68 -8.21
CA ARG A 40 -5.83 8.64 -7.85
C ARG A 40 -6.56 7.39 -7.44
N VAL A 41 -6.15 6.27 -8.03
CA VAL A 41 -6.47 4.98 -7.41
C VAL A 41 -5.25 4.54 -6.63
N ILE A 42 -5.44 4.36 -5.33
CA ILE A 42 -4.44 3.84 -4.40
C ILE A 42 -4.81 2.40 -4.06
N THR A 43 -3.78 1.57 -3.97
CA THR A 43 -3.91 0.16 -3.60
C THR A 43 -3.02 -0.17 -2.43
N LEU A 44 -3.54 -0.98 -1.49
CA LEU A 44 -2.71 -1.71 -0.55
C LEU A 44 -2.42 -3.08 -1.17
N GLN A 45 -1.15 -3.42 -1.19
CA GLN A 45 -0.63 -4.61 -1.84
C GLN A 45 0.19 -5.40 -0.84
N ASP A 46 0.18 -6.72 -0.98
CA ASP A 46 1.20 -7.56 -0.37
C ASP A 46 2.15 -8.13 -1.42
N VAL A 47 3.38 -8.42 -0.98
CA VAL A 47 4.36 -9.14 -1.79
C VAL A 47 4.47 -10.53 -1.21
N PHE A 48 3.83 -11.48 -1.89
CA PHE A 48 4.09 -12.88 -1.59
C PHE A 48 5.27 -13.36 -2.42
N ALA A 49 6.45 -13.44 -1.80
CA ALA A 49 7.58 -14.17 -2.36
C ALA A 49 7.44 -15.65 -1.94
N PRO A 50 6.96 -16.56 -2.81
CA PRO A 50 6.96 -17.98 -2.46
C PRO A 50 8.40 -18.41 -2.15
N SER A 51 8.60 -19.17 -1.07
CA SER A 51 9.90 -19.76 -0.77
C SER A 51 10.38 -20.54 -2.00
N ASN A 52 11.67 -20.44 -2.34
CA ASN A 52 12.25 -21.25 -3.41
C ASN A 52 11.96 -22.72 -3.16
N TYR A 53 10.99 -23.28 -3.88
CA TYR A 53 10.69 -24.70 -3.79
C TYR A 53 11.88 -25.48 -4.38
N TYR A 54 12.30 -26.55 -3.70
CA TYR A 54 13.28 -27.58 -4.10
C TYR A 54 14.16 -27.25 -5.32
N GLY A 55 15.25 -26.50 -5.10
CA GLY A 55 16.35 -26.39 -6.05
C GLY A 55 16.25 -25.27 -7.09
N ALA A 56 15.29 -24.36 -6.98
CA ALA A 56 15.28 -23.14 -7.80
C ALA A 56 16.48 -22.22 -7.42
N PRO A 57 17.39 -21.90 -8.36
CA PRO A 57 18.58 -21.10 -8.06
C PRO A 57 18.29 -19.60 -7.89
N THR A 58 17.10 -19.14 -8.27
CA THR A 58 16.72 -17.73 -8.26
C THR A 58 15.41 -17.56 -7.49
N PRO A 59 15.33 -16.62 -6.52
CA PRO A 59 14.06 -16.16 -5.94
C PRO A 59 13.05 -15.82 -7.04
N ILE A 60 11.86 -16.41 -6.98
CA ILE A 60 10.74 -15.92 -7.80
C ILE A 60 10.40 -14.53 -7.24
N PRO A 61 10.54 -13.44 -8.01
CA PRO A 61 10.11 -12.14 -7.53
C PRO A 61 8.63 -12.22 -7.18
N GLY A 62 8.29 -11.85 -5.94
CA GLY A 62 6.93 -11.95 -5.46
C GLY A 62 5.96 -11.17 -6.36
N GLN A 63 4.75 -11.69 -6.52
CA GLN A 63 3.70 -10.97 -7.21
C GLN A 63 3.04 -10.01 -6.23
N ASP A 64 2.83 -8.76 -6.63
CA ASP A 64 2.05 -7.80 -5.86
C ASP A 64 0.56 -8.21 -5.92
N ILE A 65 -0.03 -8.59 -4.77
CA ILE A 65 -1.45 -8.93 -4.68
C ILE A 65 -2.19 -7.74 -4.06
N GLN A 66 -3.14 -7.18 -4.82
CA GLN A 66 -3.97 -6.08 -4.33
C GLN A 66 -4.98 -6.60 -3.29
N ARG A 67 -4.89 -6.08 -2.06
CA ARG A 67 -5.79 -6.39 -0.95
C ARG A 67 -6.86 -5.32 -0.75
N PHE A 68 -6.55 -4.09 -1.12
CA PHE A 68 -7.46 -2.95 -1.05
C PHE A 68 -7.25 -2.04 -2.25
N ARG A 69 -8.33 -1.38 -2.68
CA ARG A 69 -8.32 -0.43 -3.79
C ARG A 69 -9.33 0.68 -3.53
N ALA A 70 -8.88 1.93 -3.56
CA ALA A 70 -9.75 3.10 -3.45
C ALA A 70 -9.44 4.10 -4.54
N LEU A 71 -10.48 4.71 -5.09
CA LEU A 71 -10.40 5.89 -5.95
C LEU A 71 -10.61 7.13 -5.07
N VAL A 72 -9.70 8.09 -5.16
CA VAL A 72 -9.79 9.39 -4.49
C VAL A 72 -9.70 10.47 -5.57
N VAL A 73 -10.70 11.34 -5.60
CA VAL A 73 -10.81 12.40 -6.60
C VAL A 73 -9.75 13.49 -6.34
N ALA A 74 -9.31 14.19 -7.38
CA ALA A 74 -8.46 15.37 -7.23
C ALA A 74 -9.11 16.40 -6.27
N GLY A 75 -8.36 16.90 -5.28
CA GLY A 75 -8.85 17.86 -4.30
C GLY A 75 -9.56 17.25 -3.08
N ASP A 76 -9.63 15.91 -2.98
CA ASP A 76 -10.36 15.22 -1.91
C ASP A 76 -9.44 14.48 -0.93
N ILE A 77 -9.97 14.18 0.25
CA ILE A 77 -9.32 13.37 1.28
C ILE A 77 -10.30 12.32 1.79
N ILE A 78 -9.87 11.06 1.76
CA ILE A 78 -10.65 9.95 2.32
C ILE A 78 -9.87 9.29 3.44
N THR A 79 -10.55 9.04 4.55
CA THR A 79 -9.99 8.34 5.70
C THR A 79 -10.87 7.14 6.04
N TRP A 80 -10.21 6.01 6.28
CA TRP A 80 -10.80 4.77 6.75
C TRP A 80 -10.24 4.43 8.12
N GLY A 81 -11.14 4.00 9.01
CA GLY A 81 -10.80 3.49 10.33
C GLY A 81 -10.63 1.97 10.34
N GLU A 82 -10.35 1.44 11.53
CA GLU A 82 -10.11 0.00 11.73
C GLU A 82 -11.30 -0.87 11.31
N GLU A 83 -12.53 -0.43 11.58
CA GLU A 83 -13.74 -1.17 11.17
C GLU A 83 -13.92 -1.21 9.66
N ASP A 84 -13.58 -0.13 8.95
CA ASP A 84 -13.69 -0.07 7.49
C ASP A 84 -12.62 -0.93 6.80
N LEU A 85 -11.46 -1.08 7.44
CA LEU A 85 -10.33 -1.87 6.97
C LEU A 85 -10.35 -3.31 7.49
N LYS A 86 -11.43 -3.71 8.15
CA LYS A 86 -11.59 -5.06 8.70
C LYS A 86 -11.51 -6.10 7.59
N GLY A 87 -10.43 -6.88 7.61
CA GLY A 87 -10.16 -7.92 6.61
C GLY A 87 -9.09 -7.53 5.58
N VAL A 88 -8.60 -6.29 5.58
CA VAL A 88 -7.41 -5.91 4.81
C VAL A 88 -6.17 -6.46 5.52
N LYS A 89 -5.78 -7.66 5.10
CA LYS A 89 -4.61 -8.38 5.60
C LYS A 89 -3.58 -8.53 4.49
N CYS A 90 -2.35 -8.09 4.73
CA CYS A 90 -1.21 -8.26 3.84
C CYS A 90 -0.30 -9.35 4.38
N LEU A 91 0.01 -10.36 3.56
CA LEU A 91 0.93 -11.44 3.94
C LEU A 91 2.35 -11.03 3.57
N GLY A 92 3.26 -10.99 4.54
CA GLY A 92 4.63 -10.54 4.32
C GLY A 92 4.73 -9.01 4.34
N ALA A 93 5.29 -8.41 3.28
CA ALA A 93 5.45 -6.96 3.18
C ALA A 93 4.12 -6.28 2.81
N MET A 94 3.84 -5.11 3.41
CA MET A 94 2.75 -4.22 2.98
C MET A 94 3.34 -3.11 2.12
N LYS A 95 2.80 -2.96 0.91
CA LYS A 95 3.11 -1.86 0.00
C LYS A 95 1.88 -1.03 -0.31
N VAL A 96 2.11 0.24 -0.62
CA VAL A 96 1.11 1.14 -1.16
C VAL A 96 1.54 1.51 -2.57
N GLY A 97 0.67 1.28 -3.56
CA GLY A 97 0.94 1.64 -4.95
C GLY A 97 -0.21 2.44 -5.56
N PRO A 98 0.06 3.56 -6.26
CA PRO A 98 -0.95 4.21 -7.08
C PRO A 98 -1.02 3.59 -8.48
N THR A 99 -2.11 3.87 -9.18
CA THR A 99 -2.32 3.45 -10.59
C THR A 99 -2.03 4.53 -11.62
N VAL A 100 -1.80 5.79 -11.19
CA VAL A 100 -1.58 6.94 -12.08
C VAL A 100 -0.21 7.55 -11.79
N ILE A 101 0.56 7.79 -12.85
CA ILE A 101 1.88 8.43 -12.80
C ILE A 101 1.72 9.85 -12.26
N ASP A 102 2.54 10.22 -11.28
CA ASP A 102 2.62 11.59 -10.76
C ASP A 102 2.86 12.58 -11.91
N GLY A 103 1.86 13.43 -12.18
CA GLY A 103 1.80 14.34 -13.30
C GLY A 103 2.64 15.59 -13.08
N GLY A 104 3.95 15.44 -12.86
CA GLY A 104 4.89 16.56 -12.81
C GLY A 104 5.01 17.28 -11.46
N VAL A 105 5.76 18.39 -11.47
CA VAL A 105 6.14 19.13 -10.25
C VAL A 105 4.90 19.79 -9.64
N GLY A 106 4.39 19.22 -8.55
CA GLY A 106 3.28 19.77 -7.78
C GLY A 106 2.06 18.85 -7.67
N ASP A 107 1.97 17.81 -8.52
CA ASP A 107 1.00 16.74 -8.32
C ASP A 107 1.48 15.88 -7.15
N ARG A 108 0.72 15.83 -6.06
CA ARG A 108 1.07 15.03 -4.89
C ARG A 108 -0.18 14.40 -4.28
N CYS A 109 -0.07 13.12 -3.99
CA CYS A 109 -1.04 12.42 -3.17
C CYS A 109 -0.30 11.82 -1.96
N HIS A 110 -0.69 12.23 -0.77
CA HIS A 110 -0.11 11.77 0.48
C HIS A 110 -0.94 10.60 1.02
N VAL A 111 -0.30 9.48 1.29
CA VAL A 111 -0.96 8.30 1.87
C VAL A 111 -0.37 8.03 3.22
N THR A 112 -1.21 8.03 4.25
CA THR A 112 -0.84 7.65 5.61
C THR A 112 -1.47 6.29 5.92
N VAL A 113 -0.66 5.34 6.35
CA VAL A 113 -1.15 4.01 6.74
C VAL A 113 -0.71 3.71 8.17
N GLY A 114 -1.67 3.46 9.05
CA GLY A 114 -1.43 2.87 10.36
C GLY A 114 -1.60 1.35 10.28
N TYR A 115 -0.66 0.60 10.86
CA TYR A 115 -0.66 -0.85 10.77
C TYR A 115 -0.23 -1.54 12.06
N GLU A 116 -0.54 -2.83 12.16
CA GLU A 116 0.00 -3.73 13.19
C GLU A 116 0.49 -5.05 12.60
N HIS A 117 1.37 -5.72 13.31
CA HIS A 117 1.79 -7.10 12.99
C HIS A 117 1.02 -8.08 13.88
N GLU A 118 0.45 -9.10 13.27
CA GLU A 118 -0.12 -10.31 13.90
C GLU A 118 0.87 -11.48 13.77
#